data_AF-N4V2X0-F1
#
_entry.id   AF-N4V2X0-F1
#
_cell.length_a   1.000
_cell.length_b   1.000
_cell.length_c   1.000
_cell.angle_alpha   90.00
_cell.angle_beta   90.00
_cell.angle_gamma   90.00
#
_symmetry.space_group_name_H-M   'P 1'
#
loop_
_entity.id
_entity.type
_entity.pdbx_description
1 polymer ?
#
loop_
_entity_poly.entity_id
_entity_poly.type
_entity_poly.pdbx_seq_one_letter_code
_entity_poly.pdbx_strand_id
1 'polypeptide(L)'
;MTESPQETVTKHLSHPSKPLRPILTSLNGDNSWLMSFPRPEADRAATGKVFYHLAFEPWLNGAAHVGHPWIVHLARVEKEGFSTFEDLENLIREIEQAASAHLPQKAQDQVVQQQSTRQLDAILLGFFYSDHLHPETLKTFPPEIPVIVTAPGAAIIEPWNHFQTIKIINNFDSSATTWNSPDLHPGDPVPSWFTPMMILGKSELNFVFAIIWSHTINGEEIHEAILDSPHGVQLDAKPLEAFLASEPKTKKLAMLHGLKESHTGGIQTCYGAKGGLGLHRKVGGVEHWVSTHSSELKYTGIFMRLVWTTDTPRTIEWALEEEKKEHPDEELSGPPNFIDVPNGASTVLTC
;
A
#
# COMPACT_ATOMS: atom_id res chain seq x y z
N MET A 1 -30.00 -7.26 -6.15
CA MET A 1 -28.81 -6.82 -6.91
C MET A 1 -27.86 -6.24 -5.90
N THR A 2 -26.68 -6.84 -5.73
CA THR A 2 -25.62 -6.33 -4.85
C THR A 2 -24.98 -5.11 -5.51
N GLU A 3 -24.87 -3.99 -4.80
CA GLU A 3 -24.16 -2.79 -5.29
C GLU A 3 -22.70 -3.16 -5.62
N SER A 4 -22.15 -2.61 -6.70
CA SER A 4 -20.74 -2.80 -7.03
C SER A 4 -19.83 -2.08 -6.02
N PRO A 5 -18.56 -2.51 -5.84
CA PRO A 5 -17.61 -1.82 -4.96
C PRO A 5 -17.43 -0.34 -5.31
N GLN A 6 -17.42 0.00 -6.60
CA GLN A 6 -17.30 1.38 -7.08
C GLN A 6 -18.54 2.23 -6.73
N GLU A 7 -19.74 1.68 -6.85
CA GLU A 7 -20.98 2.36 -6.42
C GLU A 7 -21.00 2.59 -4.91
N THR A 8 -20.48 1.64 -4.13
CA THR A 8 -20.37 1.76 -2.67
C THR A 8 -19.46 2.91 -2.26
N VAL A 9 -18.29 3.04 -2.91
CA VAL A 9 -17.34 4.14 -2.68
C VAL A 9 -17.97 5.47 -3.05
N THR A 10 -18.54 5.61 -4.26
CA THR A 10 -19.19 6.85 -4.70
C THR A 10 -20.30 7.30 -3.74
N LYS A 11 -21.15 6.36 -3.29
CA LYS A 11 -22.22 6.62 -2.34
C LYS A 11 -21.71 7.00 -0.94
N HIS A 12 -20.57 6.46 -0.53
CA HIS A 12 -19.91 6.88 0.71
C HIS A 12 -19.41 8.32 0.61
N LEU A 13 -18.72 8.65 -0.49
CA LEU A 13 -18.11 9.96 -0.73
C LEU A 13 -19.12 11.07 -0.98
N SER A 14 -20.26 10.77 -1.58
CA SER A 14 -21.29 11.77 -1.85
C SER A 14 -22.09 12.18 -0.61
N HIS A 15 -21.87 11.52 0.54
CA HIS A 15 -22.67 11.74 1.75
C HIS A 15 -21.91 12.63 2.75
N PRO A 16 -22.19 13.95 2.81
CA PRO A 16 -21.36 14.92 3.54
C PRO A 16 -21.30 14.68 5.06
N SER A 17 -22.28 13.95 5.61
CA SER A 17 -22.30 13.58 7.04
C SER A 17 -21.43 12.36 7.37
N LYS A 18 -20.95 11.61 6.37
CA LYS A 18 -20.03 10.50 6.61
C LYS A 18 -18.61 11.03 6.71
N PRO A 19 -17.78 10.53 7.64
CA PRO A 19 -16.39 10.91 7.71
C PRO A 19 -15.66 10.45 6.44
N LEU A 20 -14.77 11.31 5.94
CA LEU A 20 -13.82 10.92 4.90
C LEU A 20 -12.85 9.90 5.49
N ARG A 21 -12.58 8.84 4.74
CA ARG A 21 -11.71 7.73 5.12
C ARG A 21 -10.80 7.36 3.96
N PRO A 22 -9.62 6.76 4.21
CA PRO A 22 -8.75 6.31 3.13
C PRO A 22 -9.45 5.33 2.19
N ILE A 23 -9.12 5.42 0.91
CA ILE A 23 -9.62 4.55 -0.15
C ILE A 23 -8.44 3.75 -0.70
N LEU A 24 -8.64 2.45 -0.89
CA LEU A 24 -7.72 1.58 -1.61
C LEU A 24 -8.39 1.11 -2.90
N THR A 25 -7.73 1.30 -4.03
CA THR A 25 -8.14 0.73 -5.32
C THR A 25 -7.06 -0.20 -5.84
N SER A 26 -7.41 -1.46 -6.09
CA SER A 26 -6.49 -2.46 -6.65
C SER A 26 -6.26 -2.14 -8.13
N LEU A 27 -5.02 -1.84 -8.51
CA LEU A 27 -4.70 -1.41 -9.88
C LEU A 27 -4.42 -2.60 -10.81
N ASN A 28 -3.79 -3.63 -10.26
CA ASN A 28 -3.25 -4.74 -11.05
C ASN A 28 -3.60 -6.14 -10.50
N GLY A 29 -4.36 -6.20 -9.39
CA GLY A 29 -4.76 -7.44 -8.72
C GLY A 29 -3.71 -8.03 -7.78
N ASP A 30 -2.55 -7.39 -7.60
CA ASP A 30 -1.43 -7.94 -6.82
C ASP A 30 -0.96 -6.98 -5.71
N ASN A 31 0.13 -6.21 -5.92
CA ASN A 31 0.65 -5.22 -4.95
C ASN A 31 0.59 -3.76 -5.44
N SER A 32 -0.03 -3.48 -6.59
CA SER A 32 -0.17 -2.10 -7.08
C SER A 32 -1.50 -1.49 -6.65
N TRP A 33 -1.44 -0.36 -5.96
CA TRP A 33 -2.61 0.29 -5.37
C TRP A 33 -2.66 1.78 -5.71
N LEU A 34 -3.85 2.32 -5.96
CA LEU A 34 -4.12 3.74 -5.74
C LEU A 34 -4.58 3.88 -4.29
N MET A 35 -3.83 4.64 -3.50
CA MET A 35 -4.17 4.97 -2.12
C MET A 35 -4.57 6.44 -2.04
N SER A 36 -5.80 6.71 -1.60
CA SER A 36 -6.32 8.08 -1.50
C SER A 36 -6.57 8.43 -0.04
N PHE A 37 -5.82 9.38 0.52
CA PHE A 37 -5.90 9.78 1.93
C PHE A 37 -6.64 11.10 2.08
N PRO A 38 -7.65 11.21 2.98
CA PRO A 38 -8.33 12.47 3.19
C PRO A 38 -7.36 13.57 3.65
N ARG A 39 -7.41 14.71 2.97
CA ARG A 39 -6.65 15.89 3.36
C ARG A 39 -7.31 16.57 4.57
N PRO A 40 -6.51 17.18 5.47
CA PRO A 40 -7.02 18.13 6.45
C PRO A 40 -7.84 19.25 5.79
N GLU A 41 -8.77 19.84 6.53
CA GLU A 41 -9.66 20.88 5.99
C GLU A 41 -8.90 22.08 5.40
N ALA A 42 -7.83 22.52 6.07
CA ALA A 42 -6.97 23.61 5.58
C ALA A 42 -6.34 23.27 4.22
N ASP A 43 -5.85 22.05 4.05
CA ASP A 43 -5.26 21.56 2.79
C ASP A 43 -6.31 21.44 1.68
N ARG A 44 -7.52 20.98 2.01
CA ARG A 44 -8.64 20.94 1.05
C ARG A 44 -8.99 22.34 0.56
N ALA A 45 -9.05 23.32 1.47
CA ALA A 45 -9.34 24.70 1.12
C ALA A 45 -8.24 25.33 0.26
N ALA A 46 -6.97 24.99 0.51
CA ALA A 46 -5.83 25.52 -0.23
C ALA A 46 -5.64 24.88 -1.61
N THR A 47 -5.85 23.57 -1.72
CA THR A 47 -5.58 22.79 -2.94
C THR A 47 -6.79 22.61 -3.83
N GLY A 48 -8.01 22.69 -3.26
CA GLY A 48 -9.24 22.34 -3.96
C GLY A 48 -9.44 20.84 -4.17
N LYS A 49 -8.58 19.99 -3.60
CA LYS A 49 -8.70 18.52 -3.64
C LYS A 49 -9.17 17.97 -2.30
N VAL A 50 -9.95 16.90 -2.31
CA VAL A 50 -10.42 16.23 -1.09
C VAL A 50 -9.37 15.25 -0.57
N PHE A 51 -8.69 14.57 -1.48
CA PHE A 51 -7.75 13.50 -1.17
C PHE A 51 -6.33 13.83 -1.65
N TYR A 52 -5.36 13.21 -0.98
CA TYR A 52 -3.99 13.08 -1.46
C TYR A 52 -3.86 11.70 -2.09
N HIS A 53 -3.59 11.67 -3.39
CA HIS A 53 -3.59 10.47 -4.21
C HIS A 53 -2.17 9.96 -4.44
N LEU A 54 -1.95 8.69 -4.10
CA LEU A 54 -0.68 8.00 -4.20
C LEU A 54 -0.80 6.76 -5.08
N ALA A 55 0.08 6.65 -6.08
CA ALA A 55 0.30 5.40 -6.78
C ALA A 55 1.34 4.61 -6.00
N PHE A 56 0.89 3.59 -5.26
CA PHE A 56 1.77 2.69 -4.52
C PHE A 56 2.22 1.55 -5.44
N GLU A 57 3.54 1.49 -5.67
CA GLU A 57 4.22 0.45 -6.46
C GLU A 57 3.53 0.13 -7.79
N PRO A 58 3.37 1.12 -8.70
CA PRO A 58 2.56 0.95 -9.90
C PRO A 58 3.24 0.00 -10.90
N TRP A 59 2.56 -1.12 -11.16
CA TRP A 59 2.84 -2.05 -12.25
C TRP A 59 1.58 -2.23 -13.11
N LEU A 60 1.36 -1.25 -14.00
CA LEU A 60 0.12 -1.11 -14.76
C LEU A 60 0.06 -2.00 -16.01
N ASN A 61 1.20 -2.34 -16.62
CA ASN A 61 1.20 -3.19 -17.81
C ASN A 61 2.52 -3.96 -17.94
N GLY A 62 2.57 -4.88 -18.90
CA GLY A 62 3.79 -5.61 -19.21
C GLY A 62 4.23 -6.60 -18.14
N ALA A 63 5.37 -7.25 -18.38
CA ALA A 63 5.99 -8.19 -17.47
C ALA A 63 7.19 -7.53 -16.75
N ALA A 64 7.46 -7.92 -15.51
CA ALA A 64 8.60 -7.44 -14.76
C ALA A 64 9.84 -8.31 -15.02
N HIS A 65 11.02 -7.67 -15.08
CA HIS A 65 12.28 -8.31 -15.42
C HIS A 65 13.39 -7.90 -14.46
N VAL A 66 14.16 -8.87 -13.95
CA VAL A 66 15.43 -8.60 -13.25
C VAL A 66 16.57 -9.04 -14.16
N GLY A 67 17.36 -8.06 -14.63
CA GLY A 67 18.40 -8.28 -15.63
C GLY A 67 17.82 -8.53 -17.03
N HIS A 68 18.29 -9.56 -17.72
CA HIS A 68 17.72 -9.95 -19.02
C HIS A 68 16.53 -10.90 -18.81
N PRO A 69 15.44 -10.84 -19.60
CA PRO A 69 14.27 -11.73 -19.49
C PRO A 69 14.50 -13.25 -19.43
N TRP A 70 15.69 -13.77 -19.78
CA TRP A 70 16.02 -15.19 -19.63
C TRP A 70 16.60 -15.55 -18.24
N ILE A 71 16.86 -14.56 -17.37
CA ILE A 71 17.40 -14.74 -16.02
C ILE A 71 16.23 -14.87 -15.04
N VAL A 72 15.51 -13.77 -14.78
CA VAL A 72 14.30 -13.74 -13.96
C VAL A 72 13.22 -12.97 -14.71
N HIS A 73 12.08 -13.62 -14.94
CA HIS A 73 10.92 -13.04 -15.59
C HIS A 73 9.68 -13.34 -14.78
N LEU A 74 8.95 -12.29 -14.42
CA LEU A 74 7.69 -12.36 -13.71
C LEU A 74 6.61 -11.78 -14.62
N ALA A 75 5.62 -12.60 -14.96
CA ALA A 75 4.43 -12.14 -15.67
C ALA A 75 3.19 -12.40 -14.82
N ARG A 76 2.27 -11.44 -14.81
CA ARG A 76 0.96 -11.61 -14.18
C ARG A 76 0.12 -12.60 -15.00
N VAL A 77 -0.65 -13.43 -14.31
CA VAL A 77 -1.63 -14.32 -14.95
C VAL A 77 -2.87 -13.53 -15.36
N GLU A 78 -3.34 -12.63 -14.50
CA GLU A 78 -4.47 -11.75 -14.77
C GLU A 78 -4.04 -10.47 -15.48
N LYS A 79 -4.95 -9.94 -16.32
CA LYS A 79 -4.78 -8.62 -16.95
C LYS A 79 -4.96 -7.53 -15.90
N GLU A 80 -4.21 -6.44 -15.99
CA GLU A 80 -4.43 -5.23 -15.19
C GLU A 80 -5.88 -4.71 -15.25
N GLY A 81 -6.33 -4.14 -14.13
CA GLY A 81 -7.53 -3.32 -14.08
C GLY A 81 -7.30 -1.94 -14.72
N PHE A 82 -6.09 -1.39 -14.58
CA PHE A 82 -5.68 -0.11 -15.15
C PHE A 82 -4.35 -0.25 -15.88
N SER A 83 -4.29 0.21 -17.14
CA SER A 83 -3.17 -0.08 -18.04
C SER A 83 -2.26 1.09 -18.34
N THR A 84 -2.74 2.31 -18.09
CA THR A 84 -2.03 3.56 -18.40
C THR A 84 -2.14 4.58 -17.27
N PHE A 85 -1.23 5.55 -17.28
CA PHE A 85 -1.31 6.73 -16.41
C PHE A 85 -2.62 7.51 -16.61
N GLU A 86 -3.15 7.57 -17.83
CA GLU A 86 -4.43 8.26 -18.11
C GLU A 86 -5.62 7.54 -17.47
N ASP A 87 -5.63 6.20 -17.44
CA ASP A 87 -6.67 5.43 -16.75
C ASP A 87 -6.67 5.77 -15.24
N LEU A 88 -5.48 5.89 -14.65
CA LEU A 88 -5.30 6.26 -13.24
C LEU A 88 -5.78 7.69 -12.96
N GLU A 89 -5.42 8.65 -13.82
CA GLU A 89 -5.88 10.04 -13.71
C GLU A 89 -7.41 10.16 -13.86
N ASN A 90 -8.04 9.37 -14.73
CA ASN A 90 -9.49 9.30 -14.85
C ASN A 90 -10.15 8.80 -13.56
N LEU A 91 -9.64 7.71 -12.98
CA LEU A 91 -10.13 7.18 -11.71
C LEU A 91 -10.04 8.23 -10.58
N ILE A 92 -8.91 8.94 -10.50
CA ILE A 92 -8.74 9.99 -9.49
C ILE A 92 -9.79 11.11 -9.69
N ARG A 93 -10.05 11.52 -10.94
CA ARG A 93 -11.10 12.50 -11.25
C ARG A 93 -12.48 12.02 -10.78
N GLU A 94 -12.81 10.75 -10.96
CA GLU A 94 -14.09 10.18 -10.49
C GLU A 94 -14.20 10.24 -8.95
N ILE A 95 -13.12 9.90 -8.24
CA ILE A 95 -13.08 9.96 -6.76
C ILE A 95 -13.28 11.41 -6.28
N GLU A 96 -12.54 12.36 -6.84
CA GLU A 96 -12.63 13.78 -6.47
C GLU A 96 -14.01 14.38 -6.81
N GLN A 97 -14.58 14.02 -7.96
CA GLN A 97 -15.94 14.43 -8.33
C GLN A 97 -16.98 13.88 -7.33
N ALA A 98 -16.89 12.59 -6.99
CA ALA A 98 -17.79 11.96 -6.03
C ALA A 98 -17.69 12.60 -4.63
N ALA A 99 -16.49 13.03 -4.23
CA ALA A 99 -16.23 13.62 -2.93
C ALA A 99 -16.39 15.15 -2.88
N SER A 100 -16.73 15.79 -4.01
CA SER A 100 -16.77 17.27 -4.13
C SER A 100 -17.68 17.95 -3.10
N ALA A 101 -18.70 17.26 -2.58
CA ALA A 101 -19.56 17.74 -1.48
C ALA A 101 -18.79 18.09 -0.19
N HIS A 102 -17.56 17.58 -0.01
CA HIS A 102 -16.69 17.86 1.14
C HIS A 102 -15.76 19.07 0.96
N LEU A 103 -15.81 19.74 -0.19
CA LEU A 103 -15.07 20.96 -0.45
C LEU A 103 -15.88 22.21 -0.04
N PRO A 104 -15.21 23.34 0.27
CA PRO A 104 -15.88 24.62 0.41
C PRO A 104 -16.64 24.99 -0.87
N GLN A 105 -17.79 25.66 -0.75
CA GLN A 105 -18.68 25.97 -1.87
C GLN A 105 -17.98 26.66 -3.06
N LYS A 106 -17.03 27.58 -2.80
CA LYS A 106 -16.24 28.24 -3.86
C LYS A 106 -15.32 27.29 -4.65
N ALA A 107 -14.84 26.22 -4.02
CA ALA A 107 -13.99 25.22 -4.65
C ALA A 107 -14.83 24.20 -5.44
N GLN A 108 -16.05 23.91 -4.98
CA GLN A 108 -17.00 23.04 -5.70
C GLN A 108 -17.26 23.54 -7.13
N ASP A 109 -17.45 24.85 -7.30
CA ASP A 109 -17.68 25.47 -8.62
C ASP A 109 -16.46 25.32 -9.57
N GLN A 110 -15.25 25.11 -9.03
CA GLN A 110 -14.02 24.94 -9.80
C GLN A 110 -13.73 23.48 -10.17
N VAL A 111 -14.19 22.50 -9.37
CA VAL A 111 -14.03 21.07 -9.68
C VAL A 111 -14.67 20.71 -11.02
N VAL A 112 -15.78 21.37 -11.38
CA VAL A 112 -16.48 21.16 -12.66
C VAL A 112 -15.68 21.69 -13.86
N GLN A 113 -14.70 22.58 -13.65
CA GLN A 113 -13.96 23.26 -14.71
C GLN A 113 -12.50 22.79 -14.86
N GLN A 114 -11.96 22.04 -13.89
CA GLN A 114 -10.57 21.55 -13.92
C GLN A 114 -10.42 20.21 -14.65
N GLN A 115 -10.57 20.24 -15.98
CA GLN A 115 -10.22 19.08 -16.83
C GLN A 115 -8.73 19.01 -17.21
N SER A 116 -7.92 20.03 -16.92
CA SER A 116 -6.54 20.14 -17.44
C SER A 116 -5.42 20.08 -16.38
N THR A 117 -5.75 19.96 -15.10
CA THR A 117 -4.75 19.85 -14.03
C THR A 117 -4.51 18.39 -13.67
N ARG A 118 -3.23 18.00 -13.50
CA ARG A 118 -2.81 16.67 -13.04
C ARG A 118 -3.33 16.37 -11.64
N GLN A 119 -3.75 15.13 -11.43
CA GLN A 119 -4.49 14.74 -10.24
C GLN A 119 -3.69 13.87 -9.27
N LEU A 120 -2.79 13.02 -9.76
CA LEU A 120 -1.89 12.23 -8.92
C LEU A 120 -0.90 13.13 -8.18
N ASP A 121 -0.76 12.95 -6.87
CA ASP A 121 0.07 13.81 -6.04
C ASP A 121 1.49 13.26 -5.84
N ALA A 122 1.67 11.95 -5.70
CA ALA A 122 3.00 11.33 -5.69
C ALA A 122 2.96 9.83 -6.07
N ILE A 123 4.15 9.29 -6.35
CA ILE A 123 4.40 7.85 -6.49
C ILE A 123 5.11 7.38 -5.22
N LEU A 124 4.64 6.28 -4.62
CA LEU A 124 5.22 5.70 -3.40
C LEU A 124 5.78 4.30 -3.70
N LEU A 125 7.08 4.11 -3.44
CA LEU A 125 7.81 2.88 -3.74
C LEU A 125 8.44 2.31 -2.46
N GLY A 126 7.76 1.34 -1.85
CA GLY A 126 8.17 0.72 -0.59
C GLY A 126 9.31 -0.29 -0.75
N PHE A 127 9.43 -0.90 -1.93
CA PHE A 127 10.46 -1.88 -2.25
C PHE A 127 11.08 -1.62 -3.64
N PHE A 128 12.18 -2.32 -3.94
CA PHE A 128 13.05 -1.98 -5.08
C PHE A 128 13.26 -3.11 -6.09
N TYR A 129 12.61 -4.25 -5.91
CA TYR A 129 12.59 -5.30 -6.93
C TYR A 129 11.70 -4.87 -8.10
N SER A 130 11.95 -5.43 -9.29
CA SER A 130 11.39 -4.92 -10.55
C SER A 130 9.86 -4.95 -10.64
N ASP A 131 9.22 -5.84 -9.89
CA ASP A 131 7.77 -5.98 -9.75
C ASP A 131 7.14 -4.91 -8.83
N HIS A 132 7.95 -4.27 -7.99
CA HIS A 132 7.58 -3.13 -7.14
C HIS A 132 8.04 -1.79 -7.75
N LEU A 133 9.10 -1.83 -8.54
CA LEU A 133 9.76 -0.69 -9.20
C LEU A 133 9.78 -0.93 -10.72
N HIS A 134 8.59 -1.02 -11.33
CA HIS A 134 8.44 -1.42 -12.74
C HIS A 134 8.86 -0.29 -13.71
N PRO A 135 10.01 -0.38 -14.40
CA PRO A 135 10.56 0.74 -15.16
C PRO A 135 9.69 1.20 -16.32
N GLU A 136 9.07 0.26 -17.04
CA GLU A 136 8.21 0.52 -18.18
C GLU A 136 6.95 1.27 -17.75
N THR A 137 6.40 0.96 -16.57
CA THR A 137 5.28 1.73 -16.01
C THR A 137 5.76 3.11 -15.57
N LEU A 138 6.79 3.16 -14.72
CA LEU A 138 7.24 4.39 -14.07
C LEU A 138 7.67 5.47 -15.05
N LYS A 139 8.32 5.10 -16.17
CA LYS A 139 8.74 6.04 -17.22
C LYS A 139 7.57 6.63 -18.03
N THR A 140 6.35 6.09 -17.89
CA THR A 140 5.16 6.72 -18.48
C THR A 140 4.61 7.88 -17.65
N PHE A 141 4.98 7.97 -16.37
CA PHE A 141 4.46 8.99 -15.47
C PHE A 141 5.16 10.33 -15.76
N PRO A 142 4.47 11.48 -15.66
CA PRO A 142 5.08 12.79 -15.80
C PRO A 142 6.26 13.01 -14.83
N PRO A 143 7.37 13.61 -15.28
CA PRO A 143 8.60 13.73 -14.51
C PRO A 143 8.49 14.66 -13.29
N GLU A 144 7.49 15.55 -13.25
CA GLU A 144 7.26 16.46 -12.12
C GLU A 144 6.53 15.78 -10.95
N ILE A 145 5.96 14.59 -11.13
CA ILE A 145 5.32 13.86 -10.03
C ILE A 145 6.42 13.42 -9.05
N PRO A 146 6.36 13.84 -7.77
CA PRO A 146 7.33 13.43 -6.77
C PRO A 146 7.33 11.91 -6.59
N VAL A 147 8.52 11.32 -6.52
CA VAL A 147 8.70 9.92 -6.19
C VAL A 147 9.23 9.83 -4.76
N ILE A 148 8.49 9.13 -3.90
CA ILE A 148 8.85 8.83 -2.52
C ILE A 148 9.28 7.36 -2.51
N VAL A 149 10.55 7.10 -2.24
CA VAL A 149 11.16 5.78 -2.48
C VAL A 149 12.21 5.44 -1.42
N THR A 150 12.42 4.16 -1.16
CA THR A 150 13.53 3.71 -0.30
C THR A 150 14.89 4.07 -0.90
N ALA A 151 15.93 4.17 -0.07
CA ALA A 151 17.28 4.49 -0.54
C ALA A 151 17.81 3.53 -1.64
N PRO A 152 17.61 2.20 -1.55
CA PRO A 152 17.97 1.30 -2.66
C PRO A 152 17.17 1.56 -3.94
N GLY A 153 15.88 1.87 -3.84
CA GLY A 153 15.07 2.20 -5.01
C GLY A 153 15.49 3.53 -5.67
N ALA A 154 15.86 4.54 -4.88
CA ALA A 154 16.41 5.80 -5.38
C ALA A 154 17.65 5.57 -6.25
N ALA A 155 18.59 4.74 -5.79
CA ALA A 155 19.80 4.38 -6.52
C ALA A 155 19.51 3.72 -7.89
N ILE A 156 18.35 3.09 -8.06
CA ILE A 156 17.90 2.49 -9.32
C ILE A 156 17.28 3.54 -10.26
N ILE A 157 16.45 4.44 -9.74
CA ILE A 157 15.68 5.39 -10.57
C ILE A 157 16.43 6.68 -10.88
N GLU A 158 17.36 7.12 -10.03
CA GLU A 158 18.16 8.34 -10.25
C GLU A 158 18.91 8.31 -11.60
N PRO A 159 19.60 7.20 -11.97
CA PRO A 159 20.27 7.11 -13.27
C PRO A 159 19.33 7.19 -14.48
N TRP A 160 18.01 7.02 -14.30
CA TRP A 160 17.06 7.17 -15.40
C TRP A 160 16.94 8.61 -15.87
N ASN A 161 17.34 9.59 -15.04
CA ASN A 161 17.20 11.03 -15.31
C ASN A 161 15.78 11.43 -15.77
N HIS A 162 14.78 10.76 -15.20
CA HIS A 162 13.37 10.96 -15.53
C HIS A 162 12.68 11.86 -14.52
N PHE A 163 12.72 11.50 -13.23
CA PHE A 163 11.99 12.23 -12.18
C PHE A 163 12.75 13.46 -11.67
N GLN A 164 12.04 14.58 -11.49
CA GLN A 164 12.61 15.84 -11.01
C GLN A 164 12.74 15.89 -9.49
N THR A 165 11.85 15.18 -8.77
CA THR A 165 11.82 15.15 -7.30
C THR A 165 11.83 13.71 -6.82
N ILE A 166 12.88 13.33 -6.11
CA ILE A 166 13.03 12.03 -5.45
C ILE A 166 13.20 12.28 -3.94
N LYS A 167 12.39 11.61 -3.13
CA LYS A 167 12.38 11.72 -1.67
C LYS A 167 12.62 10.36 -1.05
N ILE A 168 13.50 10.34 -0.03
CA ILE A 168 13.96 9.11 0.57
C ILE A 168 13.04 8.72 1.73
N ILE A 169 12.58 7.48 1.71
CA ILE A 169 11.90 6.82 2.83
C ILE A 169 12.96 6.31 3.78
N ASN A 170 12.83 6.68 5.06
CA ASN A 170 13.76 6.28 6.10
C ASN A 170 13.35 4.95 6.73
N ASN A 171 14.35 4.20 7.19
CA ASN A 171 14.13 2.99 7.98
C ASN A 171 13.81 3.38 9.43
N PHE A 172 12.87 2.67 10.04
CA PHE A 172 12.59 2.80 11.46
C PHE A 172 13.59 1.98 12.28
N ASP A 173 14.31 2.64 13.18
CA ASP A 173 15.39 2.03 13.95
C ASP A 173 14.86 1.26 15.18
N SER A 174 15.51 0.14 15.50
CA SER A 174 15.14 -0.68 16.67
C SER A 174 15.31 0.01 18.03
N SER A 175 16.06 1.10 18.11
CA SER A 175 16.24 1.93 19.31
C SER A 175 15.34 3.16 19.34
N ALA A 176 14.58 3.43 18.26
CA ALA A 176 13.70 4.58 18.19
C ALA A 176 12.54 4.43 19.18
N THR A 177 12.29 5.48 19.95
CA THR A 177 11.14 5.57 20.87
C THR A 177 9.97 6.32 20.26
N THR A 178 10.18 7.01 19.13
CA THR A 178 9.17 7.76 18.41
C THR A 178 9.33 7.58 16.91
N TRP A 179 8.19 7.42 16.22
CA TRP A 179 8.12 7.42 14.76
C TRP A 179 7.96 8.82 14.18
N ASN A 180 7.48 9.78 14.99
CA ASN A 180 7.20 11.16 14.59
C ASN A 180 8.42 12.06 14.82
N SER A 181 9.58 11.63 14.35
CA SER A 181 10.79 12.45 14.34
C SER A 181 10.91 13.19 13.01
N PRO A 182 11.33 14.47 13.00
CA PRO A 182 11.61 15.19 11.76
C PRO A 182 12.60 14.46 10.84
N ASP A 183 13.55 13.71 11.40
CA ASP A 183 14.55 12.97 10.65
C ASP A 183 13.98 11.74 9.91
N LEU A 184 12.82 11.23 10.33
CA LEU A 184 12.16 10.09 9.69
C LEU A 184 11.26 10.53 8.52
N HIS A 185 10.74 11.74 8.56
CA HIS A 185 9.85 12.26 7.52
C HIS A 185 10.63 12.57 6.22
N PRO A 186 10.14 12.17 5.02
CA PRO A 186 10.85 12.43 3.76
C PRO A 186 11.04 13.91 3.38
N GLY A 187 10.29 14.80 4.03
CA GLY A 187 10.29 16.26 3.81
C GLY A 187 9.45 16.69 2.61
N ASP A 188 9.38 18.00 2.38
CA ASP A 188 8.60 18.59 1.27
C ASP A 188 8.98 17.96 -0.08
N PRO A 189 8.03 17.65 -0.98
CA PRO A 189 6.62 18.04 -0.93
C PRO A 189 5.70 17.02 -0.24
N VAL A 190 6.23 16.05 0.51
CA VAL A 190 5.40 15.09 1.25
C VAL A 190 4.63 15.83 2.36
N PRO A 191 3.31 15.70 2.46
CA PRO A 191 2.53 16.42 3.48
C PRO A 191 2.94 16.00 4.89
N SER A 192 3.06 16.96 5.82
CA SER A 192 3.52 16.70 7.20
C SER A 192 2.63 15.74 8.00
N TRP A 193 1.38 15.57 7.58
CA TRP A 193 0.42 14.64 8.18
C TRP A 193 0.49 13.23 7.58
N PHE A 194 1.39 12.98 6.63
CA PHE A 194 1.59 11.70 5.96
C PHE A 194 3.05 11.23 6.11
N THR A 195 3.27 10.11 6.78
CA THR A 195 4.64 9.58 7.01
C THR A 195 4.75 8.13 6.53
N PRO A 196 5.46 7.86 5.43
CA PRO A 196 5.88 6.52 5.06
C PRO A 196 7.20 6.15 5.75
N MET A 197 7.35 4.90 6.19
CA MET A 197 8.60 4.39 6.74
C MET A 197 8.74 2.88 6.53
N MET A 198 9.99 2.43 6.49
CA MET A 198 10.32 1.02 6.31
C MET A 198 10.72 0.39 7.65
N ILE A 199 10.05 -0.69 8.05
CA ILE A 199 10.37 -1.47 9.26
C ILE A 199 10.99 -2.78 8.78
N LEU A 200 12.30 -2.88 8.90
CA LEU A 200 13.05 -4.04 8.40
C LEU A 200 12.88 -5.26 9.30
N GLY A 201 12.71 -6.44 8.69
CA GLY A 201 12.86 -7.72 9.35
C GLY A 201 14.29 -8.24 9.28
N LYS A 202 14.46 -9.57 9.34
CA LYS A 202 15.77 -10.23 9.28
C LYS A 202 16.38 -10.25 7.89
N SER A 203 15.56 -10.16 6.85
CA SER A 203 15.97 -10.07 5.46
C SER A 203 15.34 -8.82 4.83
N GLU A 204 15.94 -8.28 3.76
CA GLU A 204 15.38 -7.13 3.06
C GLU A 204 14.03 -7.41 2.40
N LEU A 205 13.76 -8.68 2.06
CA LEU A 205 12.50 -9.11 1.48
C LEU A 205 11.39 -9.18 2.55
N ASN A 206 11.73 -9.47 3.81
CA ASN A 206 10.76 -9.61 4.88
C ASN A 206 10.71 -8.32 5.70
N PHE A 207 9.77 -7.43 5.36
CA PHE A 207 9.62 -6.12 5.99
C PHE A 207 8.16 -5.80 6.30
N VAL A 208 7.94 -4.72 7.06
CA VAL A 208 6.65 -4.03 7.17
C VAL A 208 6.86 -2.59 6.71
N PHE A 209 6.14 -2.19 5.68
CA PHE A 209 6.09 -0.82 5.21
C PHE A 209 4.92 -0.13 5.90
N ALA A 210 5.22 0.85 6.76
CA ALA A 210 4.21 1.56 7.52
C ALA A 210 3.90 2.90 6.85
N ILE A 211 2.61 3.14 6.60
CA ILE A 211 2.07 4.41 6.10
C ILE A 211 1.22 5.00 7.21
N ILE A 212 1.65 6.11 7.78
CA ILE A 212 0.96 6.77 8.89
C ILE A 212 0.25 8.00 8.37
N TRP A 213 -1.06 8.03 8.55
CA TRP A 213 -1.94 9.14 8.23
C TRP A 213 -2.43 9.78 9.53
N SER A 214 -2.07 11.04 9.71
CA SER A 214 -2.45 11.84 10.87
C SER A 214 -3.60 12.77 10.49
N HIS A 215 -4.63 12.84 11.33
CA HIS A 215 -5.78 13.71 11.11
C HIS A 215 -6.42 14.08 12.44
N THR A 216 -7.38 15.01 12.40
CA THR A 216 -8.03 15.54 13.61
C THR A 216 -9.48 15.10 13.68
N ILE A 217 -9.88 14.51 14.80
CA ILE A 217 -11.30 14.28 15.14
C ILE A 217 -11.62 15.07 16.39
N ASN A 218 -12.63 15.95 16.33
CA ASN A 218 -13.09 16.76 17.47
C ASN A 218 -11.97 17.57 18.17
N GLY A 219 -10.93 17.97 17.43
CA GLY A 219 -9.78 18.72 17.95
C GLY A 219 -8.63 17.85 18.48
N GLU A 220 -8.79 16.53 18.54
CA GLU A 220 -7.72 15.60 18.92
C GLU A 220 -7.02 15.03 17.69
N GLU A 221 -5.69 15.05 17.70
CA GLU A 221 -4.88 14.41 16.67
C GLU A 221 -4.90 12.89 16.83
N ILE A 222 -5.18 12.19 15.74
CA ILE A 222 -5.23 10.75 15.65
C ILE A 222 -4.25 10.31 14.58
N HIS A 223 -3.47 9.28 14.88
CA HIS A 223 -2.56 8.66 13.95
C HIS A 223 -3.04 7.26 13.61
N GLU A 224 -3.33 7.02 12.34
CA GLU A 224 -3.74 5.73 11.82
C GLU A 224 -2.69 5.17 10.88
N ALA A 225 -2.33 3.91 11.06
CA ALA A 225 -1.32 3.22 10.28
C ALA A 225 -1.96 2.19 9.35
N ILE A 226 -1.53 2.20 8.10
CA ILE A 226 -1.65 1.08 7.17
C ILE A 226 -0.29 0.36 7.16
N LEU A 227 -0.31 -0.94 7.41
CA LEU A 227 0.89 -1.78 7.47
C LEU A 227 0.91 -2.73 6.29
N ASP A 228 1.78 -2.49 5.32
CA ASP A 228 1.97 -3.35 4.16
C ASP A 228 3.14 -4.32 4.38
N SER A 229 2.90 -5.61 4.23
CA SER A 229 3.92 -6.66 4.42
C SER A 229 3.66 -7.79 3.42
N PRO A 230 3.95 -7.57 2.12
CA PRO A 230 3.57 -8.50 1.04
C PRO A 230 4.24 -9.87 1.18
N HIS A 231 5.45 -9.92 1.76
CA HIS A 231 6.22 -11.14 1.97
C HIS A 231 6.22 -11.62 3.43
N GLY A 232 5.58 -10.87 4.34
CA GLY A 232 5.61 -11.11 5.78
C GLY A 232 6.92 -10.71 6.45
N VAL A 233 6.90 -10.73 7.78
CA VAL A 233 8.02 -10.37 8.66
C VAL A 233 8.16 -11.37 9.80
N GLN A 234 9.36 -11.51 10.36
CA GLN A 234 9.53 -12.29 11.57
C GLN A 234 8.99 -11.51 12.77
N LEU A 235 8.17 -12.16 13.60
CA LEU A 235 7.45 -11.51 14.70
C LEU A 235 8.34 -11.02 15.84
N ASP A 236 9.59 -11.50 15.90
CA ASP A 236 10.64 -11.11 16.84
C ASP A 236 11.57 -10.01 16.27
N ALA A 237 11.22 -9.40 15.14
CA ALA A 237 11.99 -8.31 14.56
C ALA A 237 11.98 -7.08 15.50
N LYS A 238 13.14 -6.71 16.03
CA LYS A 238 13.28 -5.58 16.96
C LYS A 238 12.72 -4.25 16.43
N PRO A 239 12.90 -3.88 15.14
CA PRO A 239 12.28 -2.68 14.60
C PRO A 239 10.74 -2.70 14.68
N LEU A 240 10.11 -3.86 14.46
CA LEU A 240 8.66 -4.01 14.62
C LEU A 240 8.24 -3.80 16.07
N GLU A 241 8.96 -4.41 17.03
CA GLU A 241 8.67 -4.22 18.45
C GLU A 241 8.83 -2.76 18.89
N ALA A 242 9.88 -2.09 18.43
CA ALA A 242 10.11 -0.68 18.68
C ALA A 242 8.98 0.18 18.07
N PHE A 243 8.51 -0.13 16.85
CA PHE A 243 7.41 0.59 16.23
C PHE A 243 6.10 0.43 17.00
N LEU A 244 5.78 -0.79 17.45
CA LEU A 244 4.59 -1.05 18.26
C LEU A 244 4.67 -0.36 19.64
N ALA A 245 5.87 -0.24 20.20
CA ALA A 245 6.11 0.46 21.45
C ALA A 245 6.19 1.99 21.31
N SER A 246 6.40 2.50 20.09
CA SER A 246 6.66 3.92 19.84
C SER A 246 5.51 4.85 20.23
N GLU A 247 5.86 6.11 20.49
CA GLU A 247 4.91 7.21 20.66
C GLU A 247 5.02 8.23 19.53
N PRO A 248 3.93 8.92 19.15
CA PRO A 248 2.57 8.72 19.64
C PRO A 248 1.96 7.38 19.17
N LYS A 249 1.01 6.81 19.91
CA LYS A 249 0.34 5.56 19.50
C LYS A 249 -0.35 5.69 18.15
N THR A 250 -0.20 4.66 17.33
CA THR A 250 -0.87 4.53 16.04
C THR A 250 -1.95 3.45 16.10
N LYS A 251 -3.18 3.81 15.73
CA LYS A 251 -4.28 2.84 15.52
C LYS A 251 -4.03 2.10 14.21
N LYS A 252 -4.31 0.80 14.16
CA LYS A 252 -3.95 -0.05 13.01
C LYS A 252 -5.14 -0.16 12.08
N LEU A 253 -5.26 0.81 11.19
CA LEU A 253 -6.41 0.90 10.29
C LEU A 253 -6.46 -0.29 9.34
N ALA A 254 -5.32 -0.65 8.74
CA ALA A 254 -5.28 -1.81 7.87
C ALA A 254 -3.94 -2.51 7.93
N MET A 255 -3.96 -3.80 7.62
CA MET A 255 -2.80 -4.61 7.30
C MET A 255 -2.99 -5.16 5.88
N LEU A 256 -2.03 -4.88 5.00
CA LEU A 256 -1.96 -5.46 3.66
C LEU A 256 -0.97 -6.61 3.74
N HIS A 257 -1.43 -7.83 3.52
CA HIS A 257 -0.57 -9.01 3.58
C HIS A 257 -1.13 -10.13 2.71
N GLY A 258 -0.24 -10.85 2.01
CA GLY A 258 -0.63 -11.94 1.13
C GLY A 258 -0.88 -13.27 1.84
N LEU A 259 -1.70 -14.12 1.22
CA LEU A 259 -2.02 -15.45 1.72
C LEU A 259 -1.10 -16.54 1.17
N LYS A 260 -0.38 -16.23 0.10
CA LYS A 260 0.49 -17.14 -0.64
C LYS A 260 1.83 -17.33 0.06
N GLU A 261 2.22 -18.58 0.25
CA GLU A 261 3.58 -18.94 0.66
C GLU A 261 4.46 -19.08 -0.59
N SER A 262 5.66 -18.54 -0.56
CA SER A 262 6.62 -18.68 -1.66
C SER A 262 7.91 -19.30 -1.14
N HIS A 263 8.45 -20.25 -1.88
CA HIS A 263 9.74 -20.88 -1.58
C HIS A 263 10.67 -20.73 -2.78
N THR A 264 11.91 -20.34 -2.54
CA THR A 264 12.97 -20.24 -3.56
C THR A 264 14.21 -20.95 -3.02
N GLY A 265 14.70 -21.95 -3.75
CA GLY A 265 15.85 -22.76 -3.34
C GLY A 265 15.60 -23.57 -2.06
N GLY A 266 14.34 -23.90 -1.77
CA GLY A 266 13.91 -24.53 -0.51
C GLY A 266 13.81 -23.58 0.68
N ILE A 267 14.12 -22.29 0.52
CA ILE A 267 13.97 -21.27 1.56
C ILE A 267 12.61 -20.59 1.40
N GLN A 268 11.85 -20.47 2.48
CA GLN A 268 10.59 -19.73 2.47
C GLN A 268 10.88 -18.22 2.40
N THR A 269 10.42 -17.58 1.32
CA THR A 269 10.63 -16.16 1.03
C THR A 269 9.39 -15.31 1.32
N CYS A 270 8.19 -15.90 1.18
CA CYS A 270 6.92 -15.27 1.57
C CYS A 270 6.21 -16.14 2.62
N TYR A 271 5.74 -15.53 3.71
CA TYR A 271 5.18 -16.26 4.86
C TYR A 271 3.69 -16.61 4.78
N GLY A 272 2.99 -16.10 3.77
CA GLY A 272 1.61 -16.45 3.45
C GLY A 272 0.63 -16.29 4.61
N ALA A 273 -0.49 -17.01 4.55
CA ALA A 273 -1.61 -16.85 5.46
C ALA A 273 -1.24 -17.05 6.94
N LYS A 274 -0.37 -18.02 7.25
CA LYS A 274 0.06 -18.29 8.64
C LYS A 274 0.95 -17.16 9.18
N GLY A 275 1.92 -16.69 8.39
CA GLY A 275 2.74 -15.55 8.77
C GLY A 275 1.93 -14.26 8.95
N GLY A 276 0.99 -14.02 8.03
CA GLY A 276 0.08 -12.88 8.10
C GLY A 276 -0.82 -12.93 9.34
N LEU A 277 -1.34 -14.11 9.69
CA LEU A 277 -2.15 -14.28 10.90
C LEU A 277 -1.32 -13.99 12.15
N GLY A 278 -0.11 -14.53 12.23
CA GLY A 278 0.83 -14.23 13.30
C GLY A 278 1.14 -12.74 13.43
N LEU A 279 1.34 -12.05 12.30
CA LEU A 279 1.57 -10.60 12.28
C LEU A 279 0.34 -9.83 12.76
N HIS A 280 -0.86 -10.19 12.28
CA HIS A 280 -2.12 -9.63 12.73
C HIS A 280 -2.31 -9.77 14.24
N ARG A 281 -2.02 -10.96 14.82
CA ARG A 281 -2.06 -11.18 16.28
C ARG A 281 -1.04 -10.31 17.03
N LYS A 282 0.21 -10.24 16.54
CA LYS A 282 1.30 -9.48 17.17
C LYS A 282 1.04 -7.97 17.15
N VAL A 283 0.57 -7.44 16.03
CA VAL A 283 0.26 -6.03 15.85
C VAL A 283 -0.94 -5.64 16.71
N GLY A 284 -2.00 -6.46 16.69
CA GLY A 284 -3.23 -6.25 17.45
C GLY A 284 -4.07 -5.07 16.95
N GLY A 285 -5.38 -5.15 17.13
CA GLY A 285 -6.32 -4.04 16.82
C GLY A 285 -6.31 -3.59 15.35
N VAL A 286 -6.06 -4.51 14.42
CA VAL A 286 -6.16 -4.26 12.98
C VAL A 286 -7.64 -4.26 12.58
N GLU A 287 -8.13 -3.16 12.03
CA GLU A 287 -9.54 -3.05 11.62
C GLU A 287 -9.82 -3.81 10.31
N HIS A 288 -8.87 -3.80 9.37
CA HIS A 288 -9.00 -4.44 8.06
C HIS A 288 -7.74 -5.22 7.69
N TRP A 289 -7.86 -6.51 7.40
CA TRP A 289 -6.81 -7.25 6.70
C TRP A 289 -7.16 -7.27 5.21
N VAL A 290 -6.47 -6.47 4.41
CA VAL A 290 -6.64 -6.40 2.96
C VAL A 290 -5.69 -7.39 2.28
N SER A 291 -6.23 -8.25 1.43
CA SER A 291 -5.43 -9.15 0.60
C SER A 291 -4.56 -8.37 -0.37
N THR A 292 -3.26 -8.67 -0.41
CA THR A 292 -2.33 -8.13 -1.42
C THR A 292 -1.28 -9.20 -1.77
N HIS A 293 -0.50 -9.03 -2.83
CA HIS A 293 0.60 -9.94 -3.20
C HIS A 293 0.21 -11.44 -3.21
N SER A 294 -1.06 -11.72 -3.53
CA SER A 294 -1.66 -13.06 -3.48
C SER A 294 -1.97 -13.60 -4.87
N SER A 295 -1.77 -12.77 -5.92
CA SER A 295 -2.00 -13.21 -7.28
C SER A 295 -1.00 -14.29 -7.70
N GLU A 296 -1.46 -15.17 -8.58
CA GLU A 296 -0.59 -16.14 -9.23
C GLU A 296 0.33 -15.39 -10.21
N LEU A 297 1.64 -15.63 -10.07
CA LEU A 297 2.65 -15.10 -10.96
C LEU A 297 3.26 -16.23 -11.78
N LYS A 298 3.50 -15.98 -13.06
CA LYS A 298 4.26 -16.88 -13.93
C LYS A 298 5.75 -16.55 -13.80
N TYR A 299 6.46 -17.42 -13.09
CA TYR A 299 7.93 -17.36 -13.01
C TYR A 299 8.55 -18.09 -14.19
N THR A 300 9.29 -17.36 -15.02
CA THR A 300 10.07 -17.94 -16.12
C THR A 300 11.51 -17.39 -16.10
N GLY A 301 12.37 -17.93 -16.97
CA GLY A 301 13.81 -17.70 -16.93
C GLY A 301 14.58 -18.86 -16.30
N ILE A 302 15.84 -19.00 -16.71
CA ILE A 302 16.72 -20.11 -16.33
C ILE A 302 16.96 -20.09 -14.82
N PHE A 303 17.11 -18.92 -14.20
CA PHE A 303 17.36 -18.83 -12.77
C PHE A 303 16.16 -19.33 -11.96
N MET A 304 14.96 -18.80 -12.22
CA MET A 304 13.72 -19.20 -11.51
C MET A 304 13.44 -20.70 -11.62
N ARG A 305 13.75 -21.30 -12.78
CA ARG A 305 13.62 -22.74 -13.00
C ARG A 305 14.67 -23.56 -12.24
N LEU A 306 15.91 -23.08 -12.15
CA LEU A 306 17.00 -23.77 -11.44
C LEU A 306 16.87 -23.69 -9.92
N VAL A 307 16.29 -22.60 -9.39
CA VAL A 307 16.08 -22.43 -7.95
C VAL A 307 14.74 -22.98 -7.46
N TRP A 308 13.93 -23.60 -8.34
CA TRP A 308 12.64 -24.18 -7.99
C TRP A 308 11.74 -23.21 -7.19
N THR A 309 11.55 -21.99 -7.71
CA THR A 309 10.59 -21.06 -7.08
C THR A 309 9.18 -21.60 -7.20
N THR A 310 8.50 -21.80 -6.08
CA THR A 310 7.14 -22.33 -6.02
C THR A 310 6.26 -21.52 -5.10
N ASP A 311 5.06 -21.23 -5.57
CA ASP A 311 4.00 -20.60 -4.80
C ASP A 311 2.99 -21.64 -4.32
N THR A 312 2.60 -21.54 -3.05
CA THR A 312 1.51 -22.33 -2.46
C THR A 312 0.44 -21.39 -1.94
N PRO A 313 -0.71 -21.26 -2.63
CA PRO A 313 -1.82 -20.46 -2.14
C PRO A 313 -2.44 -21.11 -0.89
N ARG A 314 -2.76 -20.28 0.11
CA ARG A 314 -3.45 -20.68 1.35
C ARG A 314 -4.67 -19.80 1.58
N THR A 315 -5.50 -20.16 2.56
CA THR A 315 -6.65 -19.36 2.99
C THR A 315 -6.53 -18.96 4.45
N ILE A 316 -7.36 -18.01 4.89
CA ILE A 316 -7.47 -17.64 6.31
C ILE A 316 -7.95 -18.81 7.15
N GLU A 317 -8.89 -19.60 6.64
CA GLU A 317 -9.40 -20.80 7.32
C GLU A 317 -8.29 -21.81 7.54
N TRP A 318 -7.45 -22.05 6.53
CA TRP A 318 -6.29 -22.92 6.68
C TRP A 318 -5.34 -22.42 7.77
N ALA A 319 -5.05 -21.11 7.82
CA ALA A 319 -4.17 -20.55 8.85
C ALA A 319 -4.77 -20.68 10.26
N LEU A 320 -6.08 -20.49 10.42
CA LEU A 320 -6.79 -20.67 11.69
C LEU A 320 -6.80 -22.14 12.14
N GLU A 321 -6.96 -23.08 11.20
CA GLU A 321 -6.86 -24.51 11.49
C GLU A 321 -5.45 -24.90 11.96
N GLU A 322 -4.41 -24.34 11.35
CA GLU A 322 -3.01 -24.56 11.78
C GLU A 322 -2.74 -23.91 13.15
N GLU A 323 -3.19 -22.68 13.40
CA GLU A 323 -3.08 -22.00 14.71
C GLU A 323 -3.71 -22.86 15.82
N LYS A 324 -4.90 -23.42 15.56
CA LYS A 324 -5.60 -24.30 16.51
C LYS A 324 -4.88 -25.63 16.76
N LYS A 325 -4.19 -26.19 15.76
CA LYS A 325 -3.39 -27.42 15.94
C LYS A 325 -2.16 -27.18 16.81
N GLU A 326 -1.55 -26.00 16.67
CA GLU A 326 -0.36 -25.61 17.46
C GLU A 326 -0.73 -25.23 18.90
N HIS A 327 -1.92 -24.67 19.10
CA HIS A 327 -2.41 -24.20 20.39
C HIS A 327 -3.80 -24.79 20.74
N PRO A 328 -3.92 -26.10 20.97
CA PRO A 328 -5.22 -26.78 21.10
C PRO A 328 -6.01 -26.37 22.35
N ASP A 329 -5.33 -25.89 23.40
CA ASP A 329 -5.91 -25.57 24.70
C ASP A 329 -6.04 -24.05 24.95
N GLU A 330 -5.64 -23.21 23.99
CA GLU A 330 -5.71 -21.75 24.11
C GLU A 330 -7.03 -21.21 23.55
N GLU A 331 -7.62 -20.23 24.25
CA GLU A 331 -8.75 -19.47 23.72
C GLU A 331 -8.23 -18.47 22.67
N LEU A 332 -8.20 -18.92 21.42
CA LEU A 332 -7.73 -18.11 20.29
C LEU A 332 -8.75 -17.03 19.93
N SER A 333 -8.25 -15.82 19.66
CA SER A 333 -9.07 -14.75 19.11
C SER A 333 -9.71 -15.15 17.77
N GLY A 334 -10.89 -14.58 17.48
CA GLY A 334 -11.66 -14.88 16.27
C GLY A 334 -10.94 -14.58 14.95
N PRO A 335 -11.56 -14.92 13.81
CA PRO A 335 -11.00 -14.63 12.49
C PRO A 335 -10.78 -13.12 12.30
N PRO A 336 -9.74 -12.71 11.54
CA PRO A 336 -9.53 -11.32 11.17
C PRO A 336 -10.67 -10.82 10.26
N ASN A 337 -10.90 -9.51 10.24
CA ASN A 337 -11.76 -8.87 9.25
C ASN A 337 -11.03 -8.82 7.90
N PHE A 338 -11.12 -9.93 7.15
CA PHE A 338 -10.43 -10.08 5.87
C PHE A 338 -11.25 -9.49 4.72
N ILE A 339 -10.58 -8.70 3.88
CA ILE A 339 -11.15 -8.03 2.70
C ILE A 339 -10.32 -8.41 1.48
N ASP A 340 -10.99 -9.00 0.50
CA ASP A 340 -10.45 -9.17 -0.84
C ASP A 340 -10.97 -8.02 -1.72
N VAL A 341 -10.06 -7.23 -2.29
CA VAL A 341 -10.39 -6.12 -3.19
C VAL A 341 -10.10 -6.59 -4.61
N PRO A 342 -11.12 -6.89 -5.42
CA PRO A 342 -10.91 -7.38 -6.77
C PRO A 342 -10.07 -6.40 -7.60
N ASN A 343 -9.34 -6.93 -8.56
CA ASN A 343 -8.60 -6.13 -9.53
C ASN A 343 -9.52 -5.12 -10.23
N GLY A 344 -9.15 -3.83 -10.20
CA GLY A 344 -9.96 -2.73 -10.71
C GLY A 344 -11.01 -2.18 -9.73
N ALA A 345 -11.23 -2.81 -8.58
CA ALA A 345 -12.22 -2.40 -7.60
C ALA A 345 -11.61 -1.54 -6.48
N SER A 346 -12.48 -0.79 -5.81
CA SER A 346 -12.15 0.14 -4.73
C SER A 346 -12.85 -0.24 -3.43
N THR A 347 -12.22 0.02 -2.29
CA THR A 347 -12.83 -0.11 -0.96
C THR A 347 -12.49 1.10 -0.09
N VAL A 348 -13.38 1.43 0.85
CA VAL A 348 -13.20 2.49 1.84
C VAL A 348 -12.83 1.86 3.19
N LEU A 349 -11.74 2.32 3.81
CA LEU A 349 -11.29 1.82 5.12
C LEU A 349 -12.04 2.50 6.27
N THR A 350 -13.25 2.02 6.56
CA THR A 350 -14.12 2.54 7.64
C THR A 350 -13.81 1.86 8.98
N CYS A 351 -13.74 2.61 10.08
CA CYS A 351 -13.68 2.03 11.43
C CYS A 351 -15.05 1.54 11.91
#